data_AF-A0A8S7SR54-F1
#
_entry.id   AF-A0A8S7SR54-F1
#
_cell.length_a   1.000
_cell.length_b   1.000
_cell.length_c   1.000
_cell.angle_alpha   90.00
_cell.angle_beta   90.00
_cell.angle_gamma   90.00
#
_symmetry.space_group_name_H-M   'P 1'
#
loop_
_entity.id
_entity.type
_entity.pdbx_description
1 polymer ?
#
loop_
_entity_poly.entity_id
_entity_poly.type
_entity_poly.pdbx_seq_one_letter_code
_entity_poly.pdbx_strand_id
1 'polypeptide(L)'
;MKEELTLTEISRLYGYSLNGGGKRWLERGLPYNTNTRRVPVKEGCDWVLKNIINPLKQTSIKEQIDVEKLRRERALADAAERENQEAMNLLIPVGYVEQELAEYCGKVKQTILQIATIDALEILESATDQKTLKNKLREIIERRLNEVGDLFENADLGEDEEEELPLMDEPEEQEPEEDDEFDVS
;
A
#
# COMPACT_ATOMS: atom_id res chain seq x y z
N MET A 1 -3.37 -31.88 46.93
CA MET A 1 -2.13 -31.49 46.21
C MET A 1 -1.09 -31.06 47.24
N LYS A 2 0.19 -31.39 47.07
CA LYS A 2 1.23 -30.87 47.97
C LYS A 2 1.24 -29.34 47.85
N GLU A 3 1.17 -28.61 48.97
CA GLU A 3 1.17 -27.14 48.99
C GLU A 3 2.58 -26.55 48.81
N GLU A 4 3.60 -27.39 48.98
CA GLU A 4 5.01 -27.03 48.88
C GLU A 4 5.80 -28.06 48.06
N LEU A 5 6.61 -27.58 47.12
CA LEU A 5 7.46 -28.40 46.23
C LEU A 5 8.94 -28.16 46.51
N THR A 6 9.74 -29.19 46.29
CA THR A 6 11.20 -29.04 46.27
C THR A 6 11.67 -28.42 44.97
N LEU A 7 12.88 -27.85 44.96
CA LEU A 7 13.45 -27.20 43.78
C LEU A 7 13.60 -28.16 42.57
N THR A 8 13.81 -29.45 42.85
CA THR A 8 13.84 -30.51 41.83
C THR A 8 12.45 -30.81 41.28
N GLU A 9 11.42 -30.84 42.12
CA GLU A 9 10.03 -31.09 41.70
C GLU A 9 9.51 -29.93 40.82
N ILE A 10 9.72 -28.67 41.21
CA ILE A 10 9.30 -27.51 40.39
C ILE A 10 10.06 -27.43 39.06
N SER A 11 11.35 -27.77 39.04
CA SER A 11 12.12 -27.83 37.78
C SER A 11 11.55 -28.88 36.84
N ARG A 12 11.22 -30.07 37.36
CA ARG A 12 10.65 -31.18 36.59
C ARG A 12 9.26 -30.85 36.05
N LEU A 13 8.44 -30.08 36.76
CA LEU A 13 7.12 -29.67 36.29
C LEU A 13 7.16 -28.92 34.95
N TYR A 14 8.22 -28.14 34.72
CA TYR A 14 8.42 -27.41 33.46
C TYR A 14 9.45 -28.06 32.53
N GLY A 15 9.85 -29.31 32.80
CA GLY A 15 10.77 -30.07 31.95
C GLY A 15 12.25 -29.70 32.08
N TYR A 16 12.65 -28.96 33.11
CA TYR A 16 14.02 -28.52 33.33
C TYR A 16 14.77 -29.41 34.35
N SER A 17 16.10 -29.51 34.19
CA SER A 17 16.98 -30.11 35.20
C SER A 17 17.19 -29.17 36.39
N LEU A 18 17.64 -29.70 37.53
CA LEU A 18 17.88 -28.90 38.74
C LEU A 18 18.88 -27.75 38.50
N ASN A 19 19.95 -28.02 37.74
CA ASN A 19 20.97 -27.01 37.42
C ASN A 19 20.51 -26.08 36.28
N GLY A 20 19.69 -26.58 35.34
CA GLY A 20 19.23 -25.82 34.17
C GLY A 20 18.01 -24.91 34.42
N GLY A 21 17.16 -25.26 35.37
CA GLY A 21 15.99 -24.49 35.77
C GLY A 21 16.10 -24.02 37.22
N GLY A 22 15.92 -24.94 38.17
CA GLY A 22 15.77 -24.63 39.59
C GLY A 22 16.81 -23.69 40.19
N LYS A 23 18.12 -23.99 40.03
CA LYS A 23 19.18 -23.12 40.56
C LYS A 23 19.20 -21.74 39.91
N ARG A 24 19.04 -21.68 38.58
CA ARG A 24 18.99 -20.42 37.83
C ARG A 24 17.76 -19.59 38.17
N TRP A 25 16.63 -20.22 38.47
CA TRP A 25 15.42 -19.52 38.93
C TRP A 25 15.61 -18.97 40.34
N LEU A 26 16.29 -19.71 41.21
CA LEU A 26 16.65 -19.24 42.56
C LEU A 26 17.53 -18.00 42.50
N GLU A 27 18.56 -17.99 41.64
CA GLU A 27 19.42 -16.82 41.40
C GLU A 27 18.65 -15.61 40.86
N ARG A 28 17.56 -15.85 40.13
CA ARG A 28 16.67 -14.82 39.57
C ARG A 28 15.58 -14.37 40.54
N GLY A 29 15.50 -14.93 41.74
CA GLY A 29 14.54 -14.51 42.77
C GLY A 29 13.26 -15.34 42.85
N LEU A 30 13.31 -16.64 42.51
CA LEU A 30 12.21 -17.57 42.78
C LEU A 30 11.87 -17.58 44.29
N PRO A 31 10.59 -17.46 44.69
CA PRO A 31 10.17 -17.49 46.10
C PRO A 31 10.51 -18.86 46.72
N TYR A 32 11.63 -18.89 47.46
CA TYR A 32 12.17 -20.09 48.08
C TYR A 32 12.29 -19.89 49.58
N ASN A 33 11.66 -20.75 50.37
CA ASN A 33 11.79 -20.72 51.81
C ASN A 33 13.08 -21.45 52.20
N THR A 34 14.08 -20.68 52.66
CA THR A 34 15.40 -21.19 53.07
C THR A 34 15.34 -22.11 54.30
N ASN A 35 14.32 -21.95 55.15
CA ASN A 35 14.15 -22.73 56.38
C ASN A 35 13.57 -24.12 56.09
N THR A 36 12.58 -24.20 55.19
CA THR A 36 11.92 -25.47 54.82
C THR A 36 12.50 -26.11 53.55
N ARG A 37 13.41 -25.41 52.87
CA ARG A 37 14.01 -25.78 51.58
C ARG A 37 12.97 -26.07 50.48
N ARG A 38 11.84 -25.37 50.53
CA ARG A 38 10.66 -25.61 49.68
C ARG A 38 10.13 -24.32 49.05
N VAL A 39 9.45 -24.50 47.93
CA VAL A 39 8.80 -23.46 47.13
C VAL A 39 7.28 -23.64 47.26
N PRO A 40 6.52 -22.61 47.65
CA PRO A 40 5.06 -22.64 47.59
C PRO A 40 4.60 -22.85 46.14
N VAL A 41 3.70 -23.80 45.89
CA VAL A 41 3.35 -24.21 44.51
C VAL A 41 2.77 -23.05 43.70
N LYS A 42 1.82 -22.32 44.27
CA LYS A 42 1.13 -21.23 43.56
C LYS A 42 2.10 -20.10 43.20
N GLU A 43 2.81 -19.59 44.19
CA GLU A 43 3.75 -18.48 44.00
C GLU A 43 4.94 -18.86 43.12
N GLY A 44 5.48 -20.08 43.28
CA GLY A 44 6.57 -20.58 42.44
C GLY A 44 6.16 -20.76 40.98
N CYS A 45 5.00 -21.38 40.71
CA CYS A 45 4.50 -21.57 39.36
C CYS A 45 4.14 -20.24 38.68
N ASP A 46 3.50 -19.32 39.40
CA ASP A 46 3.15 -18.00 38.89
C ASP A 46 4.41 -17.18 38.56
N TRP A 47 5.44 -17.27 39.40
CA TRP A 47 6.71 -16.61 39.16
C TRP A 47 7.41 -17.16 37.91
N VAL A 48 7.46 -18.50 37.74
CA VAL A 48 8.05 -19.14 36.55
C VAL A 48 7.28 -18.75 35.28
N LEU A 49 5.94 -18.75 35.34
CA LEU A 49 5.10 -18.32 34.22
C LEU A 49 5.38 -16.87 33.81
N LYS A 50 5.44 -15.95 34.77
CA LYS A 50 5.65 -14.52 34.52
C LYS A 50 7.06 -14.19 34.05
N ASN A 51 8.09 -14.79 34.66
CA ASN A 51 9.48 -14.38 34.45
C ASN A 51 10.24 -15.23 33.44
N ILE A 52 9.80 -16.47 33.18
CA ILE A 52 10.49 -17.39 32.27
C ILE A 52 9.66 -17.65 31.02
N ILE A 53 8.38 -17.99 31.17
CA ILE A 53 7.54 -18.42 30.03
C ILE A 53 6.98 -17.24 29.23
N ASN A 54 6.46 -16.20 29.90
CA ASN A 54 5.84 -15.06 29.21
C ASN A 54 6.82 -14.23 28.35
N PRO A 55 8.06 -13.96 28.76
CA PRO A 55 9.03 -13.26 27.91
C PRO A 55 9.37 -14.03 26.63
N LEU A 56 9.36 -15.36 26.69
CA LEU A 56 9.54 -16.23 25.51
C LEU A 56 8.32 -16.22 24.57
N LYS A 57 7.15 -15.81 25.05
CA LYS A 57 5.96 -15.59 24.20
C LYS A 57 5.98 -14.21 23.55
N GLN A 58 6.63 -13.22 24.18
CA GLN A 58 6.72 -11.86 23.64
C GLN A 58 7.55 -11.77 22.35
N THR A 59 8.46 -12.71 22.08
CA THR A 59 9.16 -12.80 20.78
C THR A 59 8.18 -12.98 19.62
N SER A 60 7.13 -13.78 19.80
CA SER A 60 6.10 -13.99 18.77
C SER A 60 5.29 -12.72 18.45
N ILE A 61 5.08 -11.84 19.43
CA ILE A 61 4.39 -10.56 19.21
C ILE A 61 5.28 -9.58 18.43
N LYS A 62 6.59 -9.55 18.71
CA LYS A 62 7.54 -8.75 17.93
C LYS A 62 7.62 -9.21 16.48
N GLU A 63 7.68 -10.52 16.26
CA GLU A 63 7.65 -11.10 14.91
C GLU A 63 6.38 -10.71 14.13
N GLN A 64 5.21 -10.69 14.78
CA GLN A 64 3.97 -10.21 14.16
C GLN A 64 4.01 -8.72 13.82
N ILE A 65 4.58 -7.90 14.69
CA ILE A 65 4.77 -6.46 14.44
C ILE A 65 5.72 -6.24 13.26
N ASP A 66 6.79 -7.01 13.17
CA ASP A 66 7.78 -6.90 12.10
C ASP A 66 7.20 -7.33 10.76
N VAL A 67 6.35 -8.36 10.73
CA VAL A 67 5.60 -8.77 9.52
C VAL A 67 4.64 -7.67 9.06
N GLU A 68 3.89 -7.04 9.96
CA GLU A 68 2.98 -5.95 9.62
C GLU A 68 3.73 -4.67 9.21
N LYS A 69 4.89 -4.39 9.79
CA LYS A 69 5.78 -3.31 9.35
C LYS A 69 6.33 -3.55 7.94
N LEU A 70 6.86 -4.75 7.68
CA LEU A 70 7.32 -5.14 6.34
C LEU A 70 6.20 -5.04 5.30
N ARG A 71 4.96 -5.36 5.68
CA ARG A 71 3.81 -5.20 4.79
C ARG A 71 3.54 -3.73 4.45
N ARG A 72 3.64 -2.82 5.43
CA ARG A 72 3.48 -1.37 5.18
C ARG A 72 4.62 -0.81 4.34
N GLU A 73 5.87 -1.19 4.64
CA GLU A 73 7.03 -0.74 3.88
C GLU A 73 6.97 -1.20 2.43
N ARG A 74 6.53 -2.44 2.18
CA ARG A 74 6.27 -2.91 0.81
C ARG A 74 5.18 -2.11 0.11
N ALA A 75 4.06 -1.85 0.77
CA ALA A 75 2.99 -1.05 0.17
C ALA A 75 3.44 0.38 -0.17
N LEU A 76 4.31 0.97 0.66
CA LEU A 76 4.91 2.29 0.40
C LEU A 76 5.90 2.23 -0.76
N ALA A 77 6.73 1.19 -0.85
CA ALA A 77 7.64 0.98 -1.96
C ALA A 77 6.88 0.78 -3.29
N ASP A 78 5.83 -0.05 -3.28
CA ASP A 78 4.98 -0.28 -4.45
C ASP A 78 4.26 1.01 -4.89
N ALA A 79 3.83 1.84 -3.94
CA ALA A 79 3.22 3.14 -4.24
C ALA A 79 4.23 4.11 -4.87
N ALA A 80 5.45 4.18 -4.32
CA ALA A 80 6.53 5.00 -4.88
C ALA A 80 6.96 4.51 -6.27
N GLU A 81 6.99 3.19 -6.51
CA GLU A 81 7.28 2.63 -7.83
C GLU A 81 6.19 3.01 -8.85
N ARG A 82 4.91 2.95 -8.44
CA ARG A 82 3.79 3.41 -9.28
C ARG A 82 3.86 4.90 -9.61
N GLU A 83 4.15 5.75 -8.62
CA GLU A 83 4.29 7.19 -8.81
C GLU A 83 5.45 7.51 -9.76
N ASN A 84 6.57 6.79 -9.63
CA ASN A 84 7.70 6.92 -10.55
C ASN A 84 7.35 6.44 -11.98
N GLN A 85 6.56 5.38 -12.11
CA GLN A 85 6.06 4.91 -13.42
C GLN A 85 5.06 5.89 -14.07
N GLU A 86 4.24 6.56 -13.26
CA GLU A 86 3.36 7.66 -13.71
C GLU A 86 4.21 8.84 -14.20
N ALA A 87 5.24 9.26 -13.45
CA ALA A 87 6.16 10.33 -13.85
C ALA A 87 7.01 10.00 -15.10
N MET A 88 7.31 8.72 -15.32
CA MET A 88 8.00 8.26 -16.54
C MET A 88 7.06 8.10 -17.75
N ASN A 89 5.79 8.53 -17.66
CA ASN A 89 4.75 8.37 -18.69
C ASN A 89 4.54 6.92 -19.14
N LEU A 90 4.89 5.94 -18.29
CA LEU A 90 4.69 4.52 -18.55
C LEU A 90 3.32 4.04 -18.08
N LEU A 91 2.63 4.84 -17.29
CA LEU A 91 1.32 4.51 -16.73
C LEU A 91 0.29 5.58 -17.07
N ILE A 92 -0.73 5.22 -17.85
CA ILE A 92 -1.85 6.11 -18.14
C ILE A 92 -2.93 5.91 -17.08
N PRO A 93 -3.39 6.97 -16.39
CA PRO A 93 -4.44 6.86 -15.40
C PRO A 93 -5.76 6.44 -16.06
N VAL A 94 -6.42 5.44 -15.49
CA VAL A 94 -7.69 4.89 -16.03
C VAL A 94 -8.76 5.98 -16.13
N GLY A 95 -8.81 6.91 -15.17
CA GLY A 95 -9.77 8.01 -15.18
C GLY A 95 -9.61 8.96 -16.37
N TYR A 96 -8.37 9.18 -16.84
CA TYR A 96 -8.12 9.98 -18.04
C TYR A 96 -8.65 9.27 -19.29
N VAL A 97 -8.38 7.97 -19.42
CA VAL A 97 -8.90 7.16 -20.54
C VAL A 97 -10.43 7.13 -20.54
N GLU A 98 -11.05 7.00 -19.37
CA GLU A 98 -12.52 7.03 -19.24
C GLU A 98 -13.11 8.37 -19.66
N GLN A 99 -12.47 9.49 -19.28
CA GLN A 99 -12.92 10.83 -19.66
C GLN A 99 -12.80 11.05 -21.17
N GLU A 100 -11.63 10.79 -21.76
CA GLU A 100 -11.41 10.93 -23.20
C GLU A 100 -12.35 10.06 -24.02
N LEU A 101 -12.57 8.81 -23.59
CA LEU A 101 -13.52 7.92 -24.25
C LEU A 101 -14.96 8.42 -24.14
N ALA A 102 -15.35 8.97 -22.98
CA ALA A 102 -16.68 9.53 -22.78
C ALA A 102 -16.91 10.78 -23.66
N GLU A 103 -15.92 11.66 -23.75
CA GLU A 103 -15.95 12.83 -24.64
C GLU A 103 -16.06 12.42 -26.11
N TYR A 104 -15.28 11.43 -26.54
CA TYR A 104 -15.36 10.87 -27.88
C TYR A 104 -16.76 10.31 -28.18
N CYS A 105 -17.31 9.49 -27.29
CA CYS A 105 -18.66 8.95 -27.44
C CYS A 105 -19.72 10.06 -27.51
N GLY A 106 -19.52 11.14 -26.75
CA GLY A 106 -20.34 12.35 -26.80
C GLY A 106 -20.29 13.03 -28.17
N LYS A 107 -19.09 13.26 -28.71
CA LYS A 107 -18.86 13.88 -30.03
C LYS A 107 -19.49 13.06 -31.15
N VAL A 108 -19.33 11.73 -31.13
CA VAL A 108 -19.98 10.82 -32.10
C VAL A 108 -21.50 10.96 -32.06
N LYS A 109 -22.09 10.90 -30.86
CA LYS A 109 -23.54 11.04 -30.67
C LYS A 109 -24.05 12.39 -31.20
N GLN A 110 -23.36 13.48 -30.88
CA GLN A 110 -23.74 14.81 -31.30
C GLN A 110 -23.70 14.95 -32.83
N THR A 111 -22.65 14.41 -33.46
CA THR A 111 -22.48 14.47 -34.92
C THR A 111 -23.57 13.67 -35.65
N ILE A 112 -23.95 12.49 -35.13
CA ILE A 112 -25.06 11.72 -35.70
C ILE A 112 -26.38 12.50 -35.59
N LEU A 113 -26.63 13.17 -34.46
CA LEU A 113 -27.83 13.99 -34.29
C LEU A 113 -27.85 15.21 -35.22
N GLN A 114 -26.69 15.76 -35.58
CA GLN A 114 -26.57 16.86 -36.54
C GLN A 114 -27.02 16.48 -37.95
N ILE A 115 -26.99 15.21 -38.33
CA ILE A 115 -27.54 14.75 -39.62
C ILE A 115 -29.02 15.14 -39.75
N ALA A 116 -29.78 15.05 -38.66
CA ALA A 116 -31.19 15.36 -38.63
C ALA A 116 -31.51 16.87 -38.64
N THR A 117 -30.51 17.73 -38.38
CA THR A 117 -30.71 19.18 -38.31
C THR A 117 -30.02 19.93 -39.44
N ILE A 118 -28.76 19.59 -39.74
CA ILE A 118 -27.92 20.26 -40.73
C ILE A 118 -28.13 19.62 -42.11
N ASP A 119 -28.02 18.30 -42.20
CA ASP A 119 -28.05 17.59 -43.48
C ASP A 119 -29.49 17.24 -43.93
N ALA A 120 -30.50 17.60 -43.12
CA ALA A 120 -31.90 17.30 -43.39
C ALA A 120 -32.41 17.86 -44.72
N LEU A 121 -31.97 19.07 -45.10
CA LEU A 121 -32.33 19.67 -46.39
C LEU A 121 -31.70 18.91 -47.56
N GLU A 122 -30.42 18.56 -47.47
CA GLU A 122 -29.71 17.77 -48.48
C GLU A 122 -30.36 16.38 -48.65
N ILE A 123 -30.80 15.77 -47.55
CA ILE A 123 -31.52 14.49 -47.54
C ILE A 123 -32.89 14.65 -48.23
N LEU A 124 -33.64 15.70 -47.93
CA LEU A 124 -34.95 15.95 -48.54
C LEU A 124 -34.86 16.24 -50.04
N GLU A 125 -33.86 16.99 -50.49
CA GLU A 125 -33.63 17.28 -51.91
C GLU A 125 -33.25 16.02 -52.70
N SER A 126 -32.51 15.10 -52.08
CA SER A 126 -32.10 13.83 -52.68
C SER A 126 -33.17 12.73 -52.65
N ALA A 127 -34.29 12.96 -51.95
CA ALA A 127 -35.36 11.99 -51.74
C ALA A 127 -36.29 11.83 -52.96
N THR A 128 -35.71 11.58 -54.14
CA THR A 128 -36.45 11.33 -55.38
C THR A 128 -36.86 9.87 -55.55
N ASP A 129 -35.97 8.93 -55.19
CA ASP A 129 -36.20 7.48 -55.20
C ASP A 129 -35.59 6.82 -53.94
N GLN A 130 -36.12 5.67 -53.51
CA GLN A 130 -35.63 4.96 -52.32
C GLN A 130 -34.14 4.61 -52.43
N LYS A 131 -33.65 4.31 -53.64
CA LYS A 131 -32.26 3.95 -53.90
C LYS A 131 -31.32 5.15 -53.77
N THR A 132 -31.69 6.30 -54.32
CA THR A 132 -30.90 7.54 -54.23
C THR A 132 -30.86 8.05 -52.79
N LEU A 133 -31.99 8.01 -52.08
CA LEU A 133 -32.05 8.37 -50.66
C LEU A 133 -31.13 7.50 -49.80
N LYS A 134 -31.16 6.17 -49.98
CA LYS A 134 -30.27 5.25 -49.24
C LYS A 134 -28.80 5.54 -49.48
N ASN A 135 -28.42 5.76 -50.73
CA ASN A 135 -27.03 6.06 -51.08
C ASN A 135 -26.59 7.40 -50.49
N LYS A 136 -27.46 8.42 -50.52
CA LYS A 136 -27.14 9.75 -50.00
C LYS A 136 -27.04 9.77 -48.47
N LEU A 137 -27.96 9.09 -47.77
CA LEU A 137 -27.86 8.91 -46.32
C LEU A 137 -26.57 8.20 -45.93
N ARG A 138 -26.18 7.16 -46.67
CA ARG A 138 -24.92 6.44 -46.41
C ARG A 138 -23.70 7.35 -46.59
N GLU A 139 -23.64 8.11 -47.68
CA GLU A 139 -22.57 9.07 -47.94
C GLU A 139 -22.47 10.12 -46.83
N ILE A 140 -23.61 10.67 -46.38
CA ILE A 140 -23.65 11.67 -45.31
C ILE A 140 -23.17 11.07 -43.97
N ILE A 141 -23.61 9.87 -43.63
CA ILE A 141 -23.18 9.18 -42.40
C ILE A 141 -21.67 8.88 -42.47
N GLU A 142 -21.17 8.35 -43.59
CA GLU A 142 -19.74 8.06 -43.77
C GLU A 142 -18.90 9.35 -43.69
N ARG A 143 -19.33 10.44 -44.35
CA ARG A 143 -18.68 11.76 -44.25
C ARG A 143 -18.60 12.25 -42.79
N ARG A 144 -19.73 12.25 -42.09
CA ARG A 144 -19.81 12.74 -40.71
C ARG A 144 -19.01 11.89 -39.72
N LEU A 145 -18.98 10.58 -39.90
CA LEU A 145 -18.16 9.69 -39.06
C LEU A 145 -16.66 9.88 -39.33
N ASN A 146 -16.27 10.11 -40.59
CA ASN A 146 -14.89 10.42 -40.94
C ASN A 146 -14.45 11.78 -40.38
N GLU A 147 -15.31 12.80 -40.40
CA GLU A 147 -15.05 14.10 -39.75
C GLU A 147 -14.74 13.93 -38.25
N VAL A 148 -15.45 13.04 -37.55
CA VAL A 148 -15.18 12.74 -36.13
C VAL A 148 -13.88 11.96 -35.95
N GLY A 149 -13.55 11.05 -36.87
CA GLY A 149 -12.28 10.33 -36.88
C GLY A 149 -11.08 11.26 -37.09
N ASP A 150 -11.17 12.17 -38.05
CA ASP A 150 -10.13 13.14 -38.37
C ASP A 150 -9.88 14.13 -37.22
N LEU A 151 -10.94 14.51 -36.49
CA LEU A 151 -10.82 15.33 -35.28
C LEU A 151 -10.08 14.63 -34.14
N PHE A 152 -10.02 13.29 -34.15
CA PHE A 152 -9.27 12.50 -33.16
C PHE A 152 -7.83 12.25 -33.62
N GLU A 153 -7.60 11.95 -34.90
CA GLU A 153 -6.23 11.80 -35.43
C GLU A 153 -5.42 13.10 -35.39
N ASN A 154 -6.10 14.25 -35.46
CA ASN A 154 -5.50 15.58 -35.32
C ASN A 154 -5.80 16.24 -33.96
N ALA A 155 -6.36 15.50 -33.00
CA ALA A 155 -6.39 15.98 -31.63
C ALA A 155 -4.94 16.03 -31.19
N ASP A 156 -4.41 17.25 -31.11
CA ASP A 156 -3.16 17.56 -30.45
C ASP A 156 -3.30 17.01 -29.03
N LEU A 157 -2.78 15.79 -28.83
CA LEU A 157 -2.58 15.20 -27.52
C LEU A 157 -1.53 16.11 -26.91
N GLY A 158 -2.00 17.18 -26.28
CA GLY A 158 -1.20 18.34 -25.92
C GLY A 158 0.15 17.87 -25.42
N GLU A 159 1.22 18.42 -25.98
CA GLU A 159 2.52 18.37 -25.36
C GLU A 159 2.29 18.77 -23.90
N ASP A 160 2.30 17.78 -23.00
CA ASP A 160 2.25 18.00 -21.57
C ASP A 160 3.37 19.01 -21.32
N GLU A 161 3.01 20.22 -20.89
CA GLU A 161 3.96 21.24 -20.49
C GLU A 161 4.93 20.54 -19.53
N GLU A 162 6.20 20.38 -19.95
CA GLU A 162 7.29 19.99 -19.08
C GLU A 162 7.32 21.02 -17.94
N GLU A 163 6.58 20.76 -16.86
CA GLU A 163 6.76 21.48 -15.60
C GLU A 163 8.19 21.17 -15.15
N GLU A 164 9.11 22.11 -15.39
CA GLU A 164 10.47 22.12 -14.87
C GLU A 164 10.38 21.88 -13.35
N LEU A 165 10.64 20.64 -12.93
CA LEU A 165 10.69 20.27 -11.52
C LEU A 165 11.76 21.15 -10.84
N PRO A 166 11.41 21.94 -9.82
CA PRO A 166 12.41 22.70 -9.08
C PRO A 166 13.35 21.70 -8.42
N LEU A 167 14.65 21.83 -8.73
CA LEU A 167 15.74 21.07 -8.12
C LEU A 167 15.60 21.17 -6.60
N MET A 168 15.15 20.08 -5.95
CA MET A 168 15.16 20.02 -4.48
C MET A 168 16.62 19.96 -4.04
N ASP A 169 17.08 21.05 -3.43
CA ASP A 169 18.39 21.11 -2.77
C ASP A 169 18.54 19.93 -1.78
N GLU A 170 19.64 19.20 -1.91
CA GLU A 170 20.02 18.12 -0.99
C GLU A 170 20.04 18.65 0.46
N PRO A 171 19.49 17.93 1.44
CA PRO A 171 19.59 18.35 2.82
C PRO A 171 21.05 18.28 3.28
N GLU A 172 21.62 19.43 3.64
CA GLU A 172 22.93 19.56 4.27
C GLU A 172 23.03 18.59 5.48
N GLU A 173 24.02 17.69 5.42
CA GLU A 173 24.40 16.85 6.54
C GLU A 173 24.84 17.75 7.71
N GLN A 174 24.03 17.83 8.76
CA GLN A 174 24.47 18.41 10.03
C GLN A 174 25.48 17.45 10.68
N GLU A 175 26.75 17.83 10.68
CA GLU A 175 27.78 17.20 11.51
C GLU A 175 27.39 17.35 13.00
N PRO A 176 27.58 16.30 13.82
CA PRO A 176 27.32 16.40 15.25
C PRO A 176 28.35 17.32 15.92
N GLU A 177 27.87 18.36 16.60
CA GLU A 177 28.69 19.22 17.47
C GLU A 177 29.42 18.37 18.52
N GLU A 178 30.75 18.35 18.46
CA GLU A 178 31.59 17.85 19.54
C GLU A 178 31.56 18.86 20.69
N ASP A 179 30.93 18.47 21.80
CA ASP A 179 30.99 19.18 23.10
C ASP A 179 32.43 19.18 23.64
N ASP A 180 33.24 20.17 23.24
CA ASP A 180 34.48 20.54 23.94
C ASP A 180 34.17 21.63 24.98
N GLU A 181 33.68 21.23 26.16
CA GLU A 181 33.56 22.11 27.32
C GLU A 181 34.94 22.31 27.99
N PHE A 182 35.62 23.31 27.43
CA PHE A 182 36.32 24.43 28.06
C PHE A 182 37.43 24.23 29.11
N ASP A 183 38.46 25.01 28.81
CA ASP A 183 39.78 25.15 29.40
C ASP A 183 39.81 25.79 30.79
N VAL A 184 40.93 25.49 31.44
CA VAL A 184 41.54 25.95 32.67
C VAL A 184 41.45 27.47 32.88
N SER A 185 41.13 27.90 34.10
CA SER A 185 41.65 29.13 34.74
C SER A 185 41.56 29.03 36.26
#